data_AF-A0A921DJI2-F1
#
_entry.id   AF-A0A921DJI2-F1
#
_cell.length_a   1.000
_cell.length_b   1.000
_cell.length_c   1.000
_cell.angle_alpha   90.00
_cell.angle_beta   90.00
_cell.angle_gamma   90.00
#
_symmetry.space_group_name_H-M   'P 1'
#
loop_
_entity.id
_entity.type
_entity.pdbx_description
1 polymer ?
#
loop_
_entity_poly.entity_id
_entity_poly.type
_entity_poly.pdbx_seq_one_letter_code
_entity_poly.pdbx_strand_id
1 'polypeptide(L)'
;MKENIIVDCGWGKLLFGETFSNIKKTITELKKERKIERNILFYPLEPQLIMTSNAADFFLNPAYIYKLDIEKFSNRRVLRTTFIIRKADTEFDIEELNKVYIKMKMLPLRKNWFAKKHESITVYVVEDKKTKEIYGGLMLLDHVSAFKDDKKSTSIWSVVVSSIAPYTGMGKALMKYAIQESKKKKRERIFLSVVATNIPAQRLYEQLGFVKTPILMVKNKTPINEELFVSREIVNKFSSKTKGIIKEALKKGIQVRQINDDIYELSLGGQMINCDGSLSEKTSAIMQEICQNQKYFLKMLDRLNVHYPISEFHIQQTKIESFLAEHKKVVLKTMRKNITSNDIIDNKTLHKQFSRIRQCSNEVLIQESKEGTIYRVLVMKYKVISVVETQPPIIMGNGKLTVAQLIKKLSRRKQSASDGVNKIPMDSKTKAFVLKQGYSFESILEKGEELQVRKKSSYYTGGTMKDVSSTFPENLKKIAIKIAKYLNISVMSLEIIVPDIANPEEYFVLEASEKPNLQYYTGQNVYKKFIDLLF
;
A
#
# COMPACT_ATOMS: atom_id res chain seq x y z
N MET A 1 4.11 -3.77 44.74
CA MET A 1 4.20 -3.93 43.27
C MET A 1 5.66 -3.73 42.80
N LYS A 2 6.15 -4.47 41.81
CA LYS A 2 7.48 -4.19 41.19
C LYS A 2 7.36 -2.99 40.23
N GLU A 3 8.43 -2.22 40.06
CA GLU A 3 8.45 -1.02 39.20
C GLU A 3 8.96 -1.28 37.77
N ASN A 4 8.51 -0.45 36.82
CA ASN A 4 8.95 -0.38 35.42
C ASN A 4 8.88 -1.71 34.67
N ILE A 5 7.76 -2.42 34.82
CA ILE A 5 7.65 -3.80 34.37
C ILE A 5 7.36 -3.85 32.88
N ILE A 6 8.25 -4.57 32.19
CA ILE A 6 8.19 -4.83 30.76
C ILE A 6 8.30 -6.33 30.56
N VAL A 7 7.32 -6.91 29.89
CA VAL A 7 7.30 -8.35 29.60
C VAL A 7 7.46 -8.56 28.11
N ASP A 8 8.52 -9.26 27.71
CA ASP A 8 8.72 -9.69 26.33
C ASP A 8 7.80 -10.87 25.98
N CYS A 9 6.84 -10.61 25.10
CA CYS A 9 5.82 -11.55 24.63
C CYS A 9 6.19 -12.24 23.31
N GLY A 10 7.42 -12.07 22.81
CA GLY A 10 7.91 -12.75 21.61
C GLY A 10 7.45 -12.12 20.29
N TRP A 11 6.25 -11.53 20.23
CA TRP A 11 5.81 -10.66 19.13
C TRP A 11 6.07 -9.16 19.39
N GLY A 12 6.53 -8.82 20.60
CA GLY A 12 6.73 -7.46 21.07
C GLY A 12 6.71 -7.41 22.60
N LYS A 13 6.60 -6.21 23.17
CA LYS A 13 6.66 -6.02 24.62
C LYS A 13 5.36 -5.47 25.19
N LEU A 14 4.96 -5.98 26.35
CA LEU A 14 3.91 -5.39 27.18
C LEU A 14 4.55 -4.54 28.27
N LEU A 15 4.21 -3.25 28.28
CA LEU A 15 4.60 -2.31 29.32
C LEU A 15 3.39 -2.10 30.22
N PHE A 16 3.54 -2.35 31.52
CA PHE A 16 2.45 -2.18 32.49
C PHE A 16 2.51 -0.78 33.09
N GLY A 17 1.70 0.15 32.59
CA GLY A 17 1.79 1.57 32.91
C GLY A 17 1.62 1.89 34.40
N GLU A 18 0.83 1.10 35.14
CA GLU A 18 0.68 1.25 36.60
C GLU A 18 1.98 1.02 37.38
N THR A 19 2.96 0.34 36.76
CA THR A 19 4.28 0.09 37.39
C THR A 19 5.31 1.18 37.08
N PHE A 20 5.00 2.14 36.19
CA PHE A 20 5.92 3.23 35.84
C PHE A 20 5.56 4.48 36.64
N SER A 21 6.47 4.94 37.49
CA SER A 21 6.35 6.21 38.21
C SER A 21 6.71 7.44 37.36
N ASN A 22 7.29 7.23 36.17
CA ASN A 22 7.76 8.30 35.30
C ASN A 22 7.29 8.11 33.84
N ILE A 23 6.49 9.07 33.36
CA ILE A 23 5.97 9.07 31.98
C ILE A 23 7.10 9.10 30.94
N LYS A 24 8.16 9.90 31.16
CA LYS A 24 9.30 9.98 30.21
C LYS A 24 9.95 8.62 30.02
N LYS A 25 10.12 7.85 31.10
CA LYS A 25 10.65 6.48 31.02
C LYS A 25 9.72 5.57 30.24
N THR A 26 8.42 5.66 30.48
CA THR A 26 7.40 4.91 29.72
C THR A 26 7.50 5.20 28.22
N ILE A 27 7.56 6.48 27.83
CA ILE A 27 7.70 6.92 26.44
C ILE A 27 8.99 6.37 25.82
N THR A 28 10.12 6.51 26.51
CA THR A 28 11.42 6.02 26.04
C THR A 28 11.40 4.51 25.77
N GLU A 29 10.82 3.72 26.67
CA GLU A 29 10.71 2.28 26.49
C GLU A 29 9.73 1.88 25.38
N LEU A 30 8.61 2.61 25.25
CA LEU A 30 7.63 2.38 24.19
C LEU A 30 8.26 2.66 22.81
N LYS A 31 9.08 3.71 22.68
CA LYS A 31 9.82 4.08 21.45
C LYS A 31 10.88 3.07 21.02
N LYS A 32 11.29 2.14 21.88
CA LYS A 32 12.23 1.05 21.52
C LYS A 32 11.59 -0.07 20.67
N GLU A 33 10.37 0.12 20.16
CA GLU A 33 9.69 -0.82 19.25
C GLU A 33 10.51 -1.02 17.97
N ARG A 34 10.87 -2.28 17.66
CA ARG A 34 11.54 -2.61 16.40
C ARG A 34 10.51 -2.74 15.26
N LYS A 35 10.98 -2.64 14.01
CA LYS A 35 10.13 -2.66 12.79
C LYS A 35 9.13 -3.83 12.70
N ILE A 36 9.46 -4.98 13.28
CA ILE A 36 8.64 -6.21 13.25
C ILE A 36 8.07 -6.60 14.62
N GLU A 37 8.00 -5.64 15.54
CA GLU A 37 7.47 -5.84 16.88
C GLU A 37 6.25 -4.95 17.11
N ARG A 38 5.47 -5.30 18.13
CA ARG A 38 4.39 -4.47 18.61
C ARG A 38 4.53 -4.27 20.11
N ASN A 39 4.97 -3.09 20.52
CA ASN A 39 4.95 -2.72 21.93
C ASN A 39 3.58 -2.15 22.29
N ILE A 40 3.09 -2.50 23.46
CA ILE A 40 1.79 -2.07 23.96
C ILE A 40 1.97 -1.59 25.39
N LEU A 41 1.62 -0.33 25.62
CA LEU A 41 1.43 0.19 26.97
C LEU A 41 0.02 -0.15 27.42
N PHE A 42 -0.07 -1.07 28.37
CA PHE A 42 -1.31 -1.50 29.00
C PHE A 42 -1.48 -0.77 30.33
N TYR A 43 -2.69 -0.27 30.63
CA TYR A 43 -2.95 0.59 31.79
C TYR A 43 -2.09 1.86 31.84
N PRO A 44 -2.13 2.74 30.83
CA PRO A 44 -1.48 4.04 30.96
C PRO A 44 -2.12 4.81 32.12
N LEU A 45 -1.30 5.30 33.07
CA LEU A 45 -1.78 6.14 34.19
C LEU A 45 -2.30 7.49 33.68
N GLU A 46 -1.55 8.12 32.78
CA GLU A 46 -1.85 9.46 32.26
C GLU A 46 -1.78 9.47 30.72
N PRO A 47 -2.70 8.77 30.04
CA PRO A 47 -2.68 8.63 28.58
C PRO A 47 -2.74 9.97 27.86
N GLN A 48 -3.50 10.95 28.40
CA GLN A 48 -3.58 12.30 27.86
C GLN A 48 -2.20 12.98 27.80
N LEU A 49 -1.37 12.83 28.84
CA LEU A 49 -0.03 13.43 28.87
C LEU A 49 0.93 12.74 27.89
N ILE A 50 0.80 11.42 27.74
CA ILE A 50 1.57 10.67 26.73
C ILE A 50 1.22 11.18 25.33
N MET A 51 -0.06 11.40 25.06
CA MET A 51 -0.55 11.83 23.75
C MET A 51 -0.18 13.28 23.42
N THR A 52 -0.33 14.23 24.34
CA THR A 52 -0.12 15.67 24.05
C THR A 52 1.25 15.98 23.44
N SER A 53 2.33 15.40 23.98
CA SER A 53 3.69 15.67 23.50
C SER A 53 4.19 14.67 22.45
N ASN A 54 3.43 13.62 22.12
CA ASN A 54 3.89 12.53 21.25
C ASN A 54 2.78 11.99 20.32
N ALA A 55 1.77 12.81 19.99
CA ALA A 55 0.65 12.40 19.13
C ALA A 55 1.09 11.99 17.71
N ALA A 56 2.27 12.44 17.26
CA ALA A 56 2.88 11.99 16.01
C ALA A 56 3.42 10.55 16.09
N ASP A 57 3.82 10.10 17.28
CA ASP A 57 4.47 8.80 17.49
C ASP A 57 3.50 7.73 18.01
N PHE A 58 2.49 8.13 18.76
CA PHE A 58 1.57 7.21 19.44
C PHE A 58 0.11 7.43 19.06
N PHE A 59 -0.72 6.43 19.36
CA PHE A 59 -2.18 6.53 19.29
C PHE A 59 -2.84 5.71 20.39
N LEU A 60 -4.07 6.09 20.76
CA LEU A 60 -4.94 5.28 21.59
C LEU A 60 -5.46 4.11 20.77
N ASN A 61 -5.16 2.90 21.22
CA ASN A 61 -5.51 1.70 20.48
C ASN A 61 -7.04 1.47 20.50
N PRO A 62 -7.71 1.29 19.34
CA PRO A 62 -9.17 1.17 19.21
C PRO A 62 -9.68 -0.25 19.49
N ALA A 63 -9.06 -0.97 20.44
CA ALA A 63 -9.55 -2.27 20.89
C ALA A 63 -10.32 -2.11 22.19
N TYR A 64 -11.39 -2.89 22.35
CA TYR A 64 -12.05 -3.03 23.63
C TYR A 64 -11.21 -3.93 24.53
N ILE A 65 -11.12 -3.52 25.80
CA ILE A 65 -10.65 -4.40 26.87
C ILE A 65 -11.87 -5.02 27.53
N TYR A 66 -11.79 -6.34 27.70
CA TYR A 66 -12.78 -7.13 28.41
C TYR A 66 -12.19 -7.62 29.71
N LYS A 67 -12.99 -7.60 30.78
CA LYS A 67 -12.67 -8.13 32.10
C LYS A 67 -13.66 -9.23 32.46
N LEU A 68 -13.16 -10.34 33.00
CA LEU A 68 -13.96 -11.36 33.67
C LEU A 68 -13.58 -11.38 35.16
N ASP A 69 -14.57 -11.27 36.04
CA ASP A 69 -14.41 -11.65 37.45
C ASP A 69 -14.58 -13.17 37.53
N ILE A 70 -13.53 -13.91 37.91
CA ILE A 70 -13.48 -15.38 37.81
C ILE A 70 -14.55 -16.06 38.67
N GLU A 71 -14.93 -15.45 39.79
CA GLU A 71 -16.00 -15.97 40.66
C GLU A 71 -17.36 -16.05 39.97
N LYS A 72 -17.63 -15.13 39.04
CA LYS A 72 -18.89 -15.09 38.28
C LYS A 72 -18.91 -16.10 37.14
N PHE A 73 -17.79 -16.75 36.84
CA PHE A 73 -17.70 -17.72 35.76
C PHE A 73 -18.32 -19.07 36.17
N SER A 74 -19.48 -19.38 35.59
CA SER A 74 -20.11 -20.70 35.72
C SER A 74 -19.64 -21.64 34.61
N ASN A 75 -18.99 -22.73 35.00
CA ASN A 75 -18.49 -23.71 34.04
C ASN A 75 -19.57 -24.72 33.69
N ARG A 76 -20.20 -24.60 32.51
CA ARG A 76 -20.95 -25.73 31.93
C ARG A 76 -19.97 -26.80 31.43
N ARG A 77 -20.20 -28.07 31.80
CA ARG A 77 -19.37 -29.24 31.45
C ARG A 77 -18.92 -29.18 29.99
N VAL A 78 -17.63 -29.43 29.78
CA VAL A 78 -17.03 -29.54 28.45
C VAL A 78 -17.40 -30.93 27.90
N LEU A 79 -18.01 -30.97 26.73
CA LEU A 79 -18.27 -32.21 25.99
C LEU A 79 -16.95 -32.91 25.67
N ARG A 80 -16.94 -34.24 25.51
CA ARG A 80 -15.76 -34.96 25.00
C ARG A 80 -15.38 -34.37 23.63
N THR A 81 -14.19 -33.76 23.53
CA THR A 81 -13.66 -33.17 22.29
C THR A 81 -12.68 -34.11 21.59
N THR A 82 -12.62 -34.00 20.27
CA THR A 82 -11.63 -34.65 19.39
C THR A 82 -10.26 -33.98 19.41
N PHE A 83 -10.16 -32.79 20.01
CA PHE A 83 -8.92 -32.06 20.25
C PHE A 83 -8.63 -31.96 21.76
N ILE A 84 -7.38 -31.64 22.10
CA ILE A 84 -6.93 -31.30 23.45
C ILE A 84 -6.40 -29.87 23.49
N ILE A 85 -6.40 -29.30 24.70
CA ILE A 85 -5.68 -28.06 25.00
C ILE A 85 -4.60 -28.42 26.00
N ARG A 86 -3.35 -28.10 25.67
CA ARG A 86 -2.19 -28.33 26.55
C ARG A 86 -1.27 -27.12 26.54
N LYS A 87 -0.33 -27.08 27.47
CA LYS A 87 0.79 -26.14 27.42
C LYS A 87 1.65 -26.46 26.20
N ALA A 88 2.17 -25.43 25.54
CA ALA A 88 3.27 -25.61 24.62
C ALA A 88 4.49 -26.03 25.45
N ASP A 89 5.23 -27.02 24.97
CA ASP A 89 6.34 -27.64 25.70
C ASP A 89 7.67 -27.49 24.94
N THR A 90 7.61 -27.29 23.62
CA THR A 90 8.80 -27.26 22.74
C THR A 90 8.81 -26.03 21.82
N GLU A 91 9.98 -25.71 21.25
CA GLU A 91 10.08 -24.70 20.20
C GLU A 91 9.29 -25.12 18.94
N PHE A 92 9.16 -26.43 18.69
CA PHE A 92 8.35 -26.98 17.60
C PHE A 92 6.87 -26.59 17.73
N ASP A 93 6.30 -26.67 18.95
CA ASP A 93 4.92 -26.22 19.18
C ASP A 93 4.72 -24.75 18.79
N ILE A 94 5.75 -23.92 19.05
CA ILE A 94 5.74 -22.49 18.74
C ILE A 94 5.90 -22.25 17.23
N GLU A 95 6.72 -23.04 16.54
CA GLU A 95 6.85 -23.00 15.09
C GLU A 95 5.53 -23.38 14.40
N GLU A 96 4.83 -24.43 14.85
CA GLU A 96 3.50 -24.79 14.33
C GLU A 96 2.46 -23.70 14.63
N LEU A 97 2.44 -23.15 15.86
CA LEU A 97 1.55 -22.05 16.20
C LEU A 97 1.84 -20.79 15.34
N ASN A 98 3.11 -20.52 15.03
CA ASN A 98 3.50 -19.43 14.15
C ASN A 98 2.96 -19.59 12.72
N LYS A 99 2.87 -20.83 12.19
CA LYS A 99 2.19 -21.08 10.90
C LYS A 99 0.73 -20.62 10.96
N VAL A 100 0.04 -20.87 12.08
CA VAL A 100 -1.33 -20.40 12.30
C VAL A 100 -1.38 -18.87 12.40
N TYR A 101 -0.50 -18.23 13.17
CA TYR A 101 -0.44 -16.76 13.26
C TYR A 101 -0.24 -16.10 11.90
N ILE A 102 0.73 -16.55 11.12
CA ILE A 102 1.04 -15.99 9.79
C ILE A 102 -0.17 -16.13 8.87
N LYS A 103 -0.81 -17.30 8.85
CA LYS A 103 -2.02 -17.55 8.03
C LYS A 103 -3.18 -16.63 8.42
N MET A 104 -3.28 -16.29 9.70
CA MET A 104 -4.30 -15.39 10.25
C MET A 104 -3.86 -13.91 10.26
N LYS A 105 -2.75 -13.55 9.60
CA LYS A 105 -2.19 -12.19 9.52
C LYS A 105 -1.84 -11.59 10.90
N MET A 106 -1.42 -12.43 11.83
CA MET A 106 -0.91 -12.04 13.15
C MET A 106 0.62 -12.07 13.17
N LEU A 107 1.23 -11.31 14.09
CA LEU A 107 2.68 -11.36 14.28
C LEU A 107 3.09 -12.72 14.87
N PRO A 108 4.07 -13.42 14.28
CA PRO A 108 4.60 -14.62 14.88
C PRO A 108 5.45 -14.30 16.11
N LEU A 109 5.62 -15.29 16.98
CA LEU A 109 6.59 -15.30 18.06
C LEU A 109 8.00 -15.46 17.48
N ARG A 110 8.95 -14.66 17.97
CA ARG A 110 10.36 -14.74 17.53
C ARG A 110 10.97 -16.12 17.77
N LYS A 111 11.86 -16.53 16.87
CA LYS A 111 12.66 -17.76 17.00
C LYS A 111 13.50 -17.73 18.29
N ASN A 112 13.57 -18.86 18.99
CA ASN A 112 14.30 -19.04 20.25
C ASN A 112 13.80 -18.16 21.40
N TRP A 113 12.63 -17.54 21.26
CA TRP A 113 12.02 -16.75 22.35
C TRP A 113 11.45 -17.66 23.43
N PHE A 114 10.92 -18.83 23.06
CA PHE A 114 10.16 -19.66 23.99
C PHE A 114 11.03 -20.18 25.15
N ALA A 115 12.26 -20.59 24.87
CA ALA A 115 13.25 -20.94 25.90
C ALA A 115 13.61 -19.78 26.85
N LYS A 116 13.46 -18.54 26.40
CA LYS A 116 13.80 -17.30 27.14
C LYS A 116 12.58 -16.53 27.64
N LYS A 117 11.38 -17.09 27.47
CA LYS A 117 10.13 -16.38 27.79
C LYS A 117 10.08 -16.06 29.29
N HIS A 118 9.44 -14.96 29.63
CA HIS A 118 9.24 -14.59 31.03
C HIS A 118 8.44 -15.69 31.77
N GLU A 119 8.80 -15.98 33.03
CA GLU A 119 8.20 -17.05 33.83
C GLU A 119 6.67 -16.91 34.02
N SER A 120 6.19 -15.68 33.99
CA SER A 120 4.77 -15.35 34.09
C SER A 120 3.97 -15.68 32.82
N ILE A 121 4.63 -16.00 31.71
CA ILE A 121 3.98 -16.37 30.45
C ILE A 121 3.81 -17.88 30.34
N THR A 122 2.57 -18.29 30.09
CA THR A 122 2.23 -19.64 29.64
C THR A 122 1.56 -19.57 28.27
N VAL A 123 2.06 -20.34 27.30
CA VAL A 123 1.43 -20.50 25.98
C VAL A 123 0.66 -21.81 25.97
N TYR A 124 -0.59 -21.77 25.51
CA TYR A 124 -1.43 -22.94 25.33
C TYR A 124 -1.73 -23.15 23.85
N VAL A 125 -1.76 -24.41 23.43
CA VAL A 125 -2.05 -24.81 22.04
C VAL A 125 -3.26 -25.73 21.99
N VAL A 126 -4.00 -25.68 20.88
CA VAL A 126 -5.05 -26.64 20.53
C VAL A 126 -4.46 -27.67 19.59
N GLU A 127 -4.38 -28.92 20.04
CA GLU A 127 -3.83 -30.04 19.29
C GLU A 127 -4.95 -31.02 18.93
N ASP A 128 -5.00 -31.46 17.67
CA ASP A 128 -5.85 -32.58 17.27
C ASP A 128 -5.29 -33.90 17.83
N LYS A 129 -6.16 -34.70 18.50
CA LYS A 129 -5.71 -35.93 19.17
C LYS A 129 -5.14 -36.97 18.21
N LYS A 130 -5.65 -37.01 16.97
CA LYS A 130 -5.33 -38.00 15.95
C LYS A 130 -4.13 -37.58 15.11
N THR A 131 -4.15 -36.35 14.59
CA THR A 131 -3.11 -35.88 13.65
C THR A 131 -1.93 -35.22 14.35
N LYS A 132 -2.06 -34.85 15.63
CA LYS A 132 -1.07 -34.07 16.38
C LYS A 132 -0.83 -32.66 15.86
N GLU A 133 -1.65 -32.21 14.91
CA GLU A 133 -1.53 -30.86 14.34
C GLU A 133 -2.05 -29.80 15.31
N ILE A 134 -1.37 -28.65 15.31
CA ILE A 134 -1.76 -27.47 16.09
C ILE A 134 -2.68 -26.57 15.26
N TYR A 135 -3.91 -26.38 15.74
CA TYR A 135 -4.94 -25.58 15.07
C TYR A 135 -5.15 -24.20 15.69
N GLY A 136 -4.51 -23.89 16.80
CA GLY A 136 -4.67 -22.61 17.46
C GLY A 136 -3.93 -22.52 18.78
N GLY A 137 -4.05 -21.38 19.43
CA GLY A 137 -3.42 -21.16 20.73
C GLY A 137 -3.78 -19.83 21.36
N LEU A 138 -3.28 -19.63 22.57
CA LEU A 138 -3.30 -18.35 23.26
C LEU A 138 -2.10 -18.21 24.18
N MET A 139 -1.80 -16.97 24.55
CA MET A 139 -0.83 -16.61 25.57
C MET A 139 -1.57 -16.14 26.82
N LEU A 140 -1.27 -16.75 27.97
CA LEU A 140 -1.75 -16.32 29.28
C LEU A 140 -0.58 -15.70 30.05
N LEU A 141 -0.77 -14.48 30.55
CA LEU A 141 0.20 -13.72 31.32
C LEU A 141 -0.31 -13.54 32.76
N ASP A 142 0.43 -14.05 33.73
CA ASP A 142 0.11 -13.98 35.16
C ASP A 142 0.69 -12.70 35.80
N HIS A 143 -0.18 -11.75 36.17
CA HIS A 143 0.26 -10.43 36.63
C HIS A 143 0.87 -10.49 38.03
N VAL A 144 0.42 -11.43 38.86
CA VAL A 144 0.98 -11.68 40.19
C VAL A 144 2.44 -12.12 40.08
N SER A 145 2.73 -13.08 39.19
CA SER A 145 4.10 -13.51 38.93
C SER A 145 4.93 -12.44 38.24
N ALA A 146 4.34 -11.67 37.32
CA ALA A 146 5.06 -10.64 36.59
C ALA A 146 5.49 -9.46 37.48
N PHE A 147 4.58 -8.92 38.30
CA PHE A 147 4.83 -7.67 39.02
C PHE A 147 4.23 -7.58 40.43
N LYS A 148 3.82 -8.71 41.01
CA LYS A 148 3.14 -8.76 42.31
C LYS A 148 1.87 -7.89 42.29
N ASP A 149 1.00 -8.16 41.31
CA ASP A 149 -0.30 -7.50 41.22
C ASP A 149 -1.19 -7.86 42.42
N ASP A 150 -1.55 -6.84 43.20
CA ASP A 150 -2.41 -6.97 44.37
C ASP A 150 -3.87 -7.29 43.99
N LYS A 151 -4.28 -6.98 42.75
CA LYS A 151 -5.61 -7.28 42.21
C LYS A 151 -5.75 -8.74 41.75
N LYS A 152 -4.69 -9.56 41.91
CA LYS A 152 -4.60 -10.97 41.55
C LYS A 152 -5.11 -11.28 40.14
N SER A 153 -4.67 -10.52 39.15
CA SER A 153 -5.19 -10.62 37.80
C SER A 153 -4.27 -11.38 36.83
N THR A 154 -4.82 -11.66 35.65
CA THR A 154 -4.12 -12.25 34.50
C THR A 154 -4.58 -11.55 33.23
N SER A 155 -3.82 -11.67 32.14
CA SER A 155 -4.31 -11.27 30.82
C SER A 155 -4.04 -12.29 29.73
N ILE A 156 -4.96 -12.35 28.77
CA ILE A 156 -4.92 -13.25 27.62
C ILE A 156 -4.55 -12.44 26.36
N TRP A 157 -3.56 -12.94 25.62
CA TRP A 157 -3.03 -12.34 24.40
C TRP A 157 -2.94 -13.37 23.27
N SER A 158 -2.88 -12.85 22.05
CA SER A 158 -2.64 -13.65 20.84
C SER A 158 -3.56 -14.88 20.69
N VAL A 159 -4.84 -14.72 21.03
CA VAL A 159 -5.83 -15.79 20.83
C VAL A 159 -6.04 -16.00 19.34
N VAL A 160 -5.79 -17.22 18.86
CA VAL A 160 -5.95 -17.58 17.45
C VAL A 160 -6.50 -18.99 17.31
N VAL A 161 -7.36 -19.17 16.32
CA VAL A 161 -7.77 -20.48 15.80
C VAL A 161 -7.71 -20.41 14.28
N SER A 162 -7.15 -21.44 13.67
CA SER A 162 -6.99 -21.58 12.23
C SER A 162 -8.34 -21.57 11.52
N SER A 163 -8.43 -20.86 10.40
CA SER A 163 -9.64 -20.82 9.56
C SER A 163 -9.97 -22.17 8.89
N ILE A 164 -9.03 -23.11 8.88
CA ILE A 164 -9.21 -24.47 8.35
C ILE A 164 -9.36 -25.51 9.46
N ALA A 165 -9.58 -25.08 10.71
CA ALA A 165 -9.74 -26.01 11.81
C ALA A 165 -10.95 -26.94 11.57
N PRO A 166 -10.80 -28.27 11.74
CA PRO A 166 -11.84 -29.24 11.40
C PRO A 166 -13.03 -29.24 12.36
N TYR A 167 -12.89 -28.61 13.54
CA TYR A 167 -13.93 -28.60 14.57
C TYR A 167 -14.25 -27.18 15.03
N THR A 168 -15.54 -26.95 15.29
CA THR A 168 -16.03 -25.68 15.84
C THR A 168 -15.81 -25.62 17.36
N GLY A 169 -15.86 -24.41 17.93
CA GLY A 169 -15.81 -24.22 19.38
C GLY A 169 -14.41 -24.30 20.02
N MET A 170 -13.34 -24.54 19.25
CA MET A 170 -11.95 -24.54 19.75
C MET A 170 -11.59 -23.25 20.50
N GLY A 171 -11.97 -22.08 19.96
CA GLY A 171 -11.70 -20.80 20.61
C GLY A 171 -12.42 -20.66 21.96
N LYS A 172 -13.66 -21.14 22.06
CA LYS A 172 -14.41 -21.16 23.32
C LYS A 172 -13.75 -22.10 24.33
N ALA A 173 -13.31 -23.27 23.90
CA ALA A 173 -12.60 -24.23 24.73
C ALA A 173 -11.27 -23.67 25.26
N LEU A 174 -10.49 -23.01 24.39
CA LEU A 174 -9.25 -22.31 24.74
C LEU A 174 -9.47 -21.28 25.85
N MET A 175 -10.46 -20.40 25.68
CA MET A 175 -10.77 -19.38 26.66
C MET A 175 -11.21 -19.99 28.00
N LYS A 176 -12.09 -21.01 27.97
CA LYS A 176 -12.50 -21.73 29.18
C LYS A 176 -11.32 -22.38 29.90
N TYR A 177 -10.39 -22.97 29.15
CA TYR A 177 -9.19 -23.59 29.70
C TYR A 177 -8.32 -22.54 30.41
N ALA A 178 -8.05 -21.39 29.78
CA ALA A 178 -7.32 -20.31 30.39
C ALA A 178 -7.99 -19.78 31.68
N ILE A 179 -9.33 -19.66 31.69
CA ILE A 179 -10.09 -19.26 32.89
C ILE A 179 -9.89 -20.27 34.02
N GLN A 180 -9.97 -21.56 33.72
CA GLN A 180 -9.77 -22.63 34.71
C GLN A 180 -8.35 -22.63 35.28
N GLU A 181 -7.33 -22.42 34.44
CA GLU A 181 -5.94 -22.34 34.88
C GLU A 181 -5.71 -21.12 35.78
N SER A 182 -6.27 -19.96 35.45
CA SER A 182 -6.23 -18.78 36.33
C SER A 182 -6.96 -19.04 37.66
N LYS A 183 -8.11 -19.74 37.64
CA LYS A 183 -8.85 -20.13 38.85
C LYS A 183 -8.04 -21.07 39.75
N LYS A 184 -7.37 -22.09 39.17
CA LYS A 184 -6.48 -23.00 39.93
C LYS A 184 -5.36 -22.24 40.64
N LYS A 185 -4.85 -21.16 40.03
CA LYS A 185 -3.87 -20.26 40.62
C LYS A 185 -4.45 -19.24 41.61
N LYS A 186 -5.73 -19.35 41.99
CA LYS A 186 -6.42 -18.40 42.88
C LYS A 186 -6.35 -16.95 42.40
N ARG A 187 -6.45 -16.74 41.08
CA ARG A 187 -6.58 -15.42 40.47
C ARG A 187 -8.04 -14.99 40.50
N GLU A 188 -8.26 -13.69 40.58
CA GLU A 188 -9.59 -13.10 40.76
C GLU A 188 -10.15 -12.54 39.44
N ARG A 189 -9.27 -12.07 38.55
CA ARG A 189 -9.65 -11.34 37.33
C ARG A 189 -8.86 -11.77 36.10
N ILE A 190 -9.50 -11.71 34.93
CA ILE A 190 -8.85 -11.93 33.64
C ILE A 190 -9.18 -10.78 32.70
N PHE A 191 -8.14 -10.22 32.06
CA PHE A 191 -8.27 -9.21 31.02
C PHE A 191 -7.95 -9.79 29.64
N LEU A 192 -8.58 -9.26 28.60
CA LEU A 192 -8.19 -9.52 27.21
C LEU A 192 -8.49 -8.31 26.35
N SER A 193 -7.83 -8.22 25.19
CA SER A 193 -8.10 -7.18 24.20
C SER A 193 -8.68 -7.76 22.92
N VAL A 194 -9.60 -7.01 22.30
CA VAL A 194 -10.20 -7.36 21.00
C VAL A 194 -10.47 -6.12 20.18
N VAL A 195 -9.98 -6.10 18.94
CA VAL A 195 -10.24 -4.99 18.01
C VAL A 195 -11.75 -4.82 17.81
N ALA A 196 -12.22 -3.56 17.78
CA ALA A 196 -13.64 -3.23 17.74
C ALA A 196 -14.39 -3.84 16.53
N THR A 197 -13.66 -4.16 15.46
CA THR A 197 -14.21 -4.78 14.24
C THR A 197 -14.40 -6.30 14.34
N ASN A 198 -13.81 -6.98 15.34
CA ASN A 198 -13.96 -8.42 15.51
C ASN A 198 -15.21 -8.77 16.33
N ILE A 199 -16.38 -8.58 15.72
CA ILE A 199 -17.69 -8.85 16.32
C ILE A 199 -17.86 -10.31 16.78
N PRO A 200 -17.41 -11.34 16.01
CA PRO A 200 -17.53 -12.73 16.46
C PRO A 200 -16.79 -13.02 17.77
N ALA A 201 -15.57 -12.48 17.95
CA ALA A 201 -14.82 -12.65 19.19
C ALA A 201 -15.46 -11.90 20.36
N GLN A 202 -15.97 -10.67 20.13
CA GLN A 202 -16.71 -9.91 21.14
C GLN A 202 -17.91 -10.70 21.68
N ARG A 203 -18.75 -11.24 20.78
CA ARG A 203 -19.90 -12.09 21.17
C ARG A 203 -19.46 -13.32 21.97
N LEU A 204 -18.37 -13.96 21.58
CA LEU A 204 -17.81 -15.10 22.31
C LEU A 204 -17.42 -14.71 23.75
N TYR A 205 -16.76 -13.57 23.94
CA TYR A 205 -16.33 -13.12 25.26
C TYR A 205 -17.51 -12.72 26.15
N GLU A 206 -18.49 -12.01 25.60
CA GLU A 206 -19.74 -11.67 26.31
C GLU A 206 -20.49 -12.94 26.76
N GLN A 207 -20.60 -13.96 25.89
CA GLN A 207 -21.18 -15.26 26.24
C GLN A 207 -20.42 -16.02 27.34
N LEU A 208 -19.13 -15.73 27.53
CA LEU A 208 -18.30 -16.30 28.59
C LEU A 208 -18.36 -15.47 29.89
N GLY A 209 -19.15 -14.39 29.91
CA GLY A 209 -19.33 -13.51 31.07
C GLY A 209 -18.29 -12.40 31.19
N PHE A 210 -17.46 -12.18 30.15
CA PHE A 210 -16.59 -11.01 30.13
C PHE A 210 -17.44 -9.74 29.89
N VAL A 211 -17.08 -8.67 30.58
CA VAL A 211 -17.68 -7.35 30.44
C VAL A 211 -16.66 -6.34 29.90
N LYS A 212 -17.11 -5.41 29.06
CA LYS A 212 -16.26 -4.31 28.58
C LYS A 212 -15.85 -3.43 29.75
N THR A 213 -14.61 -2.97 29.74
CA THR A 213 -14.05 -2.09 30.78
C THR A 213 -13.31 -0.93 30.13
N PRO A 214 -13.37 0.29 30.70
CA PRO A 214 -12.78 1.49 30.11
C PRO A 214 -11.26 1.56 30.32
N ILE A 215 -10.56 0.46 30.05
CA ILE A 215 -9.10 0.41 30.11
C ILE A 215 -8.56 0.80 28.73
N LEU A 216 -7.66 1.76 28.71
CA LEU A 216 -7.00 2.24 27.51
C LEU A 216 -5.68 1.50 27.26
N MET A 217 -5.23 1.55 26.01
CA MET A 217 -3.91 1.08 25.59
C MET A 217 -3.29 2.10 24.65
N VAL A 218 -1.98 2.29 24.78
CA VAL A 218 -1.20 3.14 23.86
C VAL A 218 -0.27 2.25 23.03
N LYS A 219 -0.17 2.54 21.73
CA LYS A 219 0.71 1.85 20.79
C LYS A 219 1.48 2.87 19.93
N ASN A 220 2.63 2.45 19.40
CA ASN A 220 3.36 3.22 18.38
C ASN A 220 2.64 3.22 17.04
N LYS A 221 2.66 4.35 16.34
CA LYS A 221 2.29 4.46 14.94
C LYS A 221 3.37 3.84 14.05
N THR A 222 3.33 2.51 13.93
CA THR A 222 4.22 1.74 13.05
C THR A 222 3.45 1.15 11.86
N PRO A 223 4.12 0.73 10.78
CA PRO A 223 3.47 0.09 9.64
C PRO A 223 2.58 -1.12 10.03
N ILE A 224 2.94 -1.85 11.09
CA ILE A 224 2.17 -2.99 11.61
C ILE A 224 0.89 -2.57 12.32
N ASN A 225 0.83 -1.34 12.83
CA ASN A 225 -0.32 -0.79 13.52
C ASN A 225 -1.15 0.15 12.63
N GLU A 226 -0.73 0.37 11.39
CA GLU A 226 -1.31 1.33 10.45
C GLU A 226 -2.84 1.19 10.32
N GLU A 227 -3.33 -0.04 10.23
CA GLU A 227 -4.76 -0.33 10.12
C GLU A 227 -5.59 0.06 11.36
N LEU A 228 -4.93 0.30 12.49
CA LEU A 228 -5.56 0.67 13.76
C LEU A 228 -5.67 2.20 13.95
N PHE A 229 -4.94 3.01 13.17
CA PHE A 229 -4.98 4.47 13.29
C PHE A 229 -5.23 5.21 11.97
N VAL A 230 -5.21 4.50 10.84
CA VAL A 230 -5.62 5.02 9.53
C VAL A 230 -7.04 4.53 9.22
N SER A 231 -7.97 5.45 9.01
CA SER A 231 -9.36 5.09 8.67
C SER A 231 -9.45 4.50 7.26
N ARG A 232 -9.71 3.19 7.19
CA ARG A 232 -9.98 2.49 5.93
C ARG A 232 -11.23 3.01 5.22
N GLU A 233 -12.24 3.43 5.99
CA GLU A 233 -13.46 3.99 5.43
C GLU A 233 -13.16 5.24 4.62
N ILE A 234 -12.35 6.16 5.17
CA ILE A 234 -11.92 7.37 4.46
C ILE A 234 -11.10 6.99 3.22
N VAL A 235 -10.09 6.13 3.37
CA VAL A 235 -9.21 5.72 2.24
C VAL A 235 -10.02 5.05 1.11
N ASN A 236 -11.03 4.26 1.43
CA ASN A 236 -11.82 3.53 0.43
C ASN A 236 -12.74 4.40 -0.41
N LYS A 237 -12.99 5.65 -0.01
CA LYS A 237 -13.76 6.62 -0.81
C LYS A 237 -13.00 7.15 -2.04
N PHE A 238 -11.69 6.95 -2.09
CA PHE A 238 -10.81 7.50 -3.13
C PHE A 238 -10.41 6.45 -4.17
N SER A 239 -10.06 6.91 -5.38
CA SER A 239 -9.55 6.03 -6.44
C SER A 239 -8.16 5.48 -6.12
N SER A 240 -7.74 4.42 -6.81
CA SER A 240 -6.45 3.74 -6.56
C SER A 240 -5.23 4.67 -6.64
N LYS A 241 -5.26 5.68 -7.52
CA LYS A 241 -4.18 6.67 -7.70
C LYS A 241 -4.03 7.60 -6.50
N THR A 242 -5.12 7.86 -5.77
CA THR A 242 -5.17 8.83 -4.66
C THR A 242 -5.07 8.17 -3.29
N LYS A 243 -5.46 6.89 -3.16
CA LYS A 243 -5.40 6.12 -1.89
C LYS A 243 -4.04 6.21 -1.19
N GLY A 244 -2.94 6.14 -1.93
CA GLY A 244 -1.60 6.24 -1.37
C GLY A 244 -1.32 7.60 -0.72
N ILE A 245 -1.83 8.69 -1.30
CA ILE A 245 -1.71 10.05 -0.76
C ILE A 245 -2.53 10.18 0.54
N ILE A 246 -3.80 9.77 0.49
CA ILE A 246 -4.72 9.85 1.64
C ILE A 246 -4.21 9.03 2.82
N LYS A 247 -3.71 7.84 2.54
CA LYS A 247 -3.12 6.95 3.53
C LYS A 247 -1.91 7.60 4.21
N GLU A 248 -1.04 8.27 3.45
CA GLU A 248 0.12 8.96 4.01
C GLU A 248 -0.27 10.21 4.80
N ALA A 249 -1.27 10.95 4.35
CA ALA A 249 -1.82 12.09 5.08
C ALA A 249 -2.36 11.67 6.46
N LEU A 250 -3.22 10.65 6.50
CA LEU A 250 -3.80 10.13 7.73
C LEU A 250 -2.73 9.59 8.69
N LYS A 251 -1.65 8.98 8.18
CA LYS A 251 -0.53 8.55 9.03
C LYS A 251 0.12 9.70 9.78
N LYS A 252 0.26 10.85 9.12
CA LYS A 252 0.85 12.06 9.68
C LYS A 252 -0.14 12.87 10.54
N GLY A 253 -1.35 12.36 10.75
CA GLY A 253 -2.38 13.05 11.54
C GLY A 253 -3.03 14.21 10.77
N ILE A 254 -2.85 14.27 9.46
CA ILE A 254 -3.49 15.26 8.60
C ILE A 254 -4.93 14.82 8.39
N GLN A 255 -5.87 15.72 8.68
CA GLN A 255 -7.28 15.48 8.45
C GLN A 255 -7.58 15.50 6.96
N VAL A 256 -8.45 14.60 6.52
CA VAL A 256 -8.85 14.47 5.11
C VAL A 256 -10.36 14.63 5.03
N ARG A 257 -10.81 15.63 4.28
CA ARG A 257 -12.22 15.82 3.93
C ARG A 257 -12.39 15.64 2.43
N GLN A 258 -13.15 14.61 2.03
CA GLN A 258 -13.48 14.42 0.62
C GLN A 258 -14.52 15.47 0.20
N ILE A 259 -14.28 16.08 -0.96
CA ILE A 259 -15.22 17.02 -1.60
C ILE A 259 -15.98 16.26 -2.69
N ASN A 260 -15.27 15.66 -3.64
CA ASN A 260 -15.86 14.84 -4.71
C ASN A 260 -14.81 13.92 -5.34
N ASP A 261 -15.07 12.62 -5.48
CA ASP A 261 -14.14 11.64 -6.05
C ASP A 261 -12.70 11.77 -5.50
N ASP A 262 -11.75 12.23 -6.32
CA ASP A 262 -10.36 12.46 -5.98
C ASP A 262 -10.03 13.90 -5.56
N ILE A 263 -11.05 14.75 -5.43
CA ILE A 263 -10.97 16.11 -4.92
C ILE A 263 -11.19 16.07 -3.40
N TYR A 264 -10.22 16.59 -2.65
CA TYR A 264 -10.22 16.58 -1.20
C TYR A 264 -9.46 17.76 -0.62
N GLU A 265 -9.74 18.03 0.65
CA GLU A 265 -9.04 18.99 1.47
C GLU A 265 -8.17 18.24 2.49
N LEU A 266 -6.92 18.69 2.62
CA LEU A 266 -6.02 18.29 3.70
C LEU A 266 -5.95 19.42 4.73
N SER A 267 -6.09 19.09 6.01
CA SER A 267 -5.99 20.06 7.10
C SER A 267 -5.04 19.61 8.21
N LEU A 268 -4.10 20.48 8.59
CA LEU A 268 -3.18 20.29 9.71
C LEU A 268 -2.80 21.65 10.31
N GLY A 269 -2.93 21.80 11.63
CA GLY A 269 -2.40 22.98 12.35
C GLY A 269 -2.97 24.33 11.87
N GLY A 270 -4.21 24.37 11.40
CA GLY A 270 -4.85 25.58 10.85
C GLY A 270 -4.56 25.83 9.37
N GLN A 271 -3.61 25.13 8.77
CA GLN A 271 -3.39 25.15 7.32
C GLN A 271 -4.37 24.19 6.64
N MET A 272 -4.98 24.65 5.55
CA MET A 272 -5.84 23.85 4.67
C MET A 272 -5.30 23.90 3.25
N ILE A 273 -5.32 22.78 2.55
CA ILE A 273 -4.84 22.67 1.16
C ILE A 273 -5.83 21.81 0.37
N ASN A 274 -6.44 22.39 -0.66
CA ASN A 274 -7.27 21.65 -1.61
C ASN A 274 -6.41 20.92 -2.65
N CYS A 275 -6.78 19.68 -2.94
CA CYS A 275 -6.10 18.80 -3.87
C CYS A 275 -7.10 18.09 -4.79
N ASP A 276 -6.65 17.74 -5.99
CA ASP A 276 -7.28 16.77 -6.89
C ASP A 276 -6.24 15.73 -7.31
N GLY A 277 -6.28 14.55 -6.71
CA GLY A 277 -5.17 13.60 -6.78
C GLY A 277 -3.86 14.25 -6.29
N SER A 278 -2.83 14.29 -7.14
CA SER A 278 -1.55 14.94 -6.79
C SER A 278 -1.48 16.43 -7.16
N LEU A 279 -2.51 16.98 -7.82
CA LEU A 279 -2.59 18.41 -8.08
C LEU A 279 -3.01 19.11 -6.77
N SER A 280 -2.36 20.20 -6.41
CA SER A 280 -2.75 21.04 -5.27
C SER A 280 -2.91 22.49 -5.69
N GLU A 281 -3.62 23.27 -4.87
CA GLU A 281 -3.80 24.72 -5.03
C GLU A 281 -2.47 25.51 -5.03
N LYS A 282 -1.34 24.90 -4.67
CA LYS A 282 -0.01 25.50 -4.85
C LYS A 282 0.39 25.63 -6.34
N THR A 283 -0.35 25.00 -7.25
CA THR A 283 -0.18 25.14 -8.70
C THR A 283 -1.16 26.19 -9.23
N SER A 284 -0.64 27.27 -9.82
CA SER A 284 -1.47 28.32 -10.44
C SER A 284 -2.27 27.76 -11.62
N ALA A 285 -3.53 28.18 -11.73
CA ALA A 285 -4.41 27.82 -12.86
C ALA A 285 -3.82 28.21 -14.22
N ILE A 286 -3.06 29.31 -14.30
CA ILE A 286 -2.38 29.74 -15.53
C ILE A 286 -1.28 28.74 -15.92
N MET A 287 -0.50 28.28 -14.96
CA MET A 287 0.58 27.32 -15.21
C MET A 287 0.03 25.92 -15.52
N GLN A 288 -1.08 25.54 -14.89
CA GLN A 288 -1.83 24.36 -15.28
C GLN A 288 -2.32 24.45 -16.74
N GLU A 289 -2.90 25.58 -17.16
CA GLU A 289 -3.35 25.78 -18.55
C GLU A 289 -2.18 25.68 -19.55
N ILE A 290 -1.02 26.28 -19.24
CA ILE A 290 0.18 26.17 -20.08
C ILE A 290 0.66 24.72 -20.17
N CYS A 291 0.63 23.98 -19.06
CA CYS A 291 1.03 22.57 -19.00
C CYS A 291 0.10 21.65 -19.80
N GLN A 292 -1.22 21.83 -19.68
CA GLN A 292 -2.23 20.97 -20.30
C GLN A 292 -2.43 21.23 -21.80
N ASN A 293 -2.11 22.43 -22.27
CA ASN A 293 -2.29 22.82 -23.66
C ASN A 293 -1.02 22.59 -24.46
N GLN A 294 -1.07 21.63 -25.39
CA GLN A 294 0.11 21.27 -26.19
C GLN A 294 0.68 22.45 -26.98
N LYS A 295 -0.13 23.43 -27.41
CA LYS A 295 0.37 24.63 -28.11
C LYS A 295 1.27 25.47 -27.22
N TYR A 296 0.81 25.73 -25.99
CA TYR A 296 1.51 26.58 -25.05
C TYR A 296 2.74 25.87 -24.49
N PHE A 297 2.60 24.57 -24.21
CA PHE A 297 3.70 23.74 -23.76
C PHE A 297 4.83 23.69 -24.80
N LEU A 298 4.54 23.40 -26.08
CA LEU A 298 5.59 23.33 -27.11
C LEU A 298 6.26 24.70 -27.36
N LYS A 299 5.49 25.80 -27.43
CA LYS A 299 6.06 27.16 -27.53
C LYS A 299 6.94 27.53 -26.33
N MET A 300 6.66 26.98 -25.16
CA MET A 300 7.51 27.15 -23.99
C MET A 300 8.81 26.35 -24.13
N LEU A 301 8.75 25.11 -24.61
CA LEU A 301 9.95 24.30 -24.85
C LEU A 301 10.89 24.98 -25.85
N ASP A 302 10.36 25.58 -26.91
CA ASP A 302 11.11 26.44 -27.84
C ASP A 302 11.90 27.53 -27.12
N ARG A 303 11.22 28.33 -26.28
CA ARG A 303 11.85 29.42 -25.51
C ARG A 303 12.93 28.92 -24.56
N LEU A 304 12.85 27.67 -24.13
CA LEU A 304 13.81 27.04 -23.24
C LEU A 304 14.93 26.32 -24.01
N ASN A 305 14.94 26.32 -25.33
CA ASN A 305 15.84 25.52 -26.18
C ASN A 305 15.84 24.05 -25.74
N VAL A 306 14.65 23.49 -25.51
CA VAL A 306 14.47 22.08 -25.14
C VAL A 306 13.95 21.32 -26.36
N HIS A 307 14.58 20.19 -26.67
CA HIS A 307 14.19 19.38 -27.82
C HIS A 307 12.83 18.69 -27.59
N TYR A 308 11.99 18.73 -28.62
CA TYR A 308 10.72 18.03 -28.72
C TYR A 308 10.50 17.60 -30.18
N PRO A 309 9.60 16.64 -30.48
CA PRO A 309 9.40 16.18 -31.85
C PRO A 309 8.91 17.32 -32.76
N ILE A 310 9.39 17.41 -34.00
CA ILE A 310 8.91 18.36 -34.99
C ILE A 310 7.38 18.30 -35.05
N SER A 311 6.74 19.48 -34.99
CA SER A 311 5.33 19.64 -34.67
C SER A 311 4.69 20.78 -35.43
N GLU A 312 3.50 20.56 -35.96
CA GLU A 312 2.68 21.60 -36.57
C GLU A 312 1.22 21.55 -36.09
N PHE A 313 0.56 22.70 -36.13
CA PHE A 313 -0.85 22.85 -35.74
C PHE A 313 -1.69 23.14 -36.97
N HIS A 314 -2.62 22.25 -37.30
CA HIS A 314 -3.42 22.36 -38.51
C HIS A 314 -4.91 22.11 -38.28
N ILE A 315 -5.70 22.80 -39.10
CA ILE A 315 -7.14 22.59 -39.23
C ILE A 315 -7.44 21.83 -40.54
N GLN A 316 -6.63 22.06 -41.57
CA GLN A 316 -6.80 21.52 -42.92
C GLN A 316 -6.07 20.19 -43.09
N GLN A 317 -6.76 19.23 -43.68
CA GLN A 317 -6.23 17.89 -43.91
C GLN A 317 -5.06 17.86 -44.89
N THR A 318 -5.09 18.72 -45.92
CA THR A 318 -4.04 18.82 -46.95
C THR A 318 -2.67 19.13 -46.37
N LYS A 319 -2.60 20.03 -45.38
CA LYS A 319 -1.33 20.34 -44.68
C LYS A 319 -0.80 19.17 -43.87
N ILE A 320 -1.70 18.39 -43.27
CA ILE A 320 -1.36 17.20 -42.48
C ILE A 320 -0.83 16.08 -43.41
N GLU A 321 -1.39 15.95 -44.61
CA GLU A 321 -0.88 15.03 -45.65
C GLU A 321 0.52 15.42 -46.11
N SER A 322 0.78 16.72 -46.33
CA SER A 322 2.13 17.20 -46.66
C SER A 322 3.15 16.87 -45.56
N PHE A 323 2.78 17.11 -44.30
CA PHE A 323 3.63 16.77 -43.16
C PHE A 323 3.92 15.25 -43.06
N LEU A 324 2.93 14.41 -43.33
CA LEU A 324 3.13 12.95 -43.40
C LEU A 324 4.10 12.56 -44.52
N ALA A 325 3.99 13.18 -45.69
CA ALA A 325 4.88 12.90 -46.82
C ALA A 325 6.35 13.24 -46.48
N GLU A 326 6.57 14.33 -45.76
CA GLU A 326 7.91 14.77 -45.33
C GLU A 326 8.50 13.85 -44.24
N HIS A 327 7.74 13.60 -43.17
CA HIS A 327 8.26 12.91 -41.99
C HIS A 327 8.06 11.39 -41.98
N LYS A 328 7.33 10.84 -42.98
CA LYS A 328 7.04 9.40 -43.21
C LYS A 328 6.24 8.68 -42.12
N LYS A 329 6.33 9.12 -40.88
CA LYS A 329 5.73 8.50 -39.70
C LYS A 329 5.35 9.54 -38.67
N VAL A 330 4.05 9.68 -38.43
CA VAL A 330 3.50 10.80 -37.64
C VAL A 330 2.47 10.32 -36.63
N VAL A 331 2.16 11.18 -35.67
CA VAL A 331 1.05 11.01 -34.73
C VAL A 331 0.19 12.26 -34.71
N LEU A 332 -1.11 12.06 -34.49
CA LEU A 332 -2.06 13.14 -34.27
C LEU A 332 -2.42 13.22 -32.78
N LYS A 333 -2.44 14.43 -32.25
CA LYS A 333 -2.80 14.72 -30.87
C LYS A 333 -3.90 15.76 -30.82
N THR A 334 -4.79 15.61 -29.83
CA THR A 334 -5.69 16.69 -29.44
C THR A 334 -4.92 17.79 -28.70
N MET A 335 -5.39 19.03 -28.78
CA MET A 335 -4.76 20.15 -28.07
C MET A 335 -4.77 20.01 -26.55
N ARG A 336 -5.82 19.36 -26.03
CA ARG A 336 -6.05 19.05 -24.61
C ARG A 336 -6.45 17.58 -24.47
N LYS A 337 -6.50 17.05 -23.23
CA LYS A 337 -7.01 15.69 -22.87
C LYS A 337 -6.13 14.49 -23.28
N ASN A 338 -4.87 14.73 -23.68
CA ASN A 338 -3.85 13.72 -24.00
C ASN A 338 -4.34 12.56 -24.89
N ILE A 339 -5.21 12.84 -25.87
CA ILE A 339 -5.63 11.83 -26.85
C ILE A 339 -4.58 11.81 -27.96
N THR A 340 -3.72 10.80 -27.93
CA THR A 340 -2.72 10.54 -28.97
C THR A 340 -3.13 9.37 -29.83
N SER A 341 -3.08 9.56 -31.14
CA SER A 341 -3.34 8.56 -32.17
C SER A 341 -2.31 7.41 -32.11
N ASN A 342 -2.47 6.38 -32.94
CA ASN A 342 -1.37 5.45 -33.18
C ASN A 342 -0.48 6.04 -34.28
N ASP A 343 0.71 5.50 -34.49
CA ASP A 343 1.58 5.91 -35.58
C ASP A 343 0.85 5.74 -36.92
N ILE A 344 1.00 6.75 -37.76
CA ILE A 344 0.40 6.87 -39.08
C ILE A 344 1.54 6.92 -40.09
N ILE A 345 1.49 6.02 -41.09
CA ILE A 345 2.50 5.89 -42.15
C ILE A 345 1.90 6.02 -43.55
N ASP A 346 0.58 6.18 -43.64
CA ASP A 346 -0.16 6.19 -44.89
C ASP A 346 -1.40 7.09 -44.80
N ASN A 347 -1.82 7.66 -45.94
CA ASN A 347 -2.94 8.60 -46.00
C ASN A 347 -4.27 7.97 -45.58
N LYS A 348 -4.51 6.68 -45.88
CA LYS A 348 -5.75 6.00 -45.51
C LYS A 348 -5.90 5.94 -43.98
N THR A 349 -4.84 5.58 -43.27
CA THR A 349 -4.80 5.61 -41.81
C THR A 349 -4.89 7.03 -41.29
N LEU A 350 -4.23 8.00 -41.95
CA LEU A 350 -4.28 9.42 -41.60
C LEU A 350 -5.73 9.94 -41.58
N HIS A 351 -6.48 9.79 -42.68
CA HIS A 351 -7.86 10.28 -42.77
C HIS A 351 -8.72 9.72 -41.64
N LYS A 352 -8.64 8.40 -41.42
CA LYS A 352 -9.42 7.73 -40.37
C LYS A 352 -9.10 8.26 -38.97
N GLN A 353 -7.82 8.46 -38.66
CA GLN A 353 -7.39 8.94 -37.35
C GLN A 353 -7.66 10.44 -37.19
N PHE A 354 -7.49 11.23 -38.26
CA PHE A 354 -7.78 12.67 -38.28
C PHE A 354 -9.26 12.94 -38.00
N SER A 355 -10.19 12.27 -38.70
CA SER A 355 -11.63 12.43 -38.44
C SER A 355 -11.99 12.15 -36.97
N ARG A 356 -11.37 11.13 -36.38
CA ARG A 356 -11.56 10.79 -34.96
C ARG A 356 -11.03 11.86 -34.01
N ILE A 357 -9.84 12.42 -34.28
CA ILE A 357 -9.24 13.45 -33.45
C ILE A 357 -10.02 14.78 -33.59
N ARG A 358 -10.48 15.12 -34.80
CA ARG A 358 -11.29 16.32 -35.08
C ARG A 358 -12.62 16.35 -34.34
N GLN A 359 -13.23 15.19 -34.09
CA GLN A 359 -14.43 15.08 -33.24
C GLN A 359 -14.18 15.54 -31.79
N CYS A 360 -12.92 15.55 -31.34
CA CYS A 360 -12.55 15.96 -29.99
C CYS A 360 -11.87 17.34 -29.93
N SER A 361 -11.45 17.91 -31.06
CA SER A 361 -10.61 19.12 -31.11
C SER A 361 -10.76 19.90 -32.43
N ASN A 362 -10.91 21.22 -32.32
CA ASN A 362 -11.04 22.14 -33.47
C ASN A 362 -9.71 22.38 -34.21
N GLU A 363 -8.59 22.20 -33.52
CA GLU A 363 -7.23 22.26 -34.07
C GLU A 363 -6.55 20.92 -33.75
N VAL A 364 -5.73 20.41 -34.66
CA VAL A 364 -5.01 19.13 -34.46
C VAL A 364 -3.53 19.41 -34.48
N LEU A 365 -2.84 18.84 -33.48
CA LEU A 365 -1.39 18.80 -33.45
C LEU A 365 -0.94 17.56 -34.23
N ILE A 366 -0.18 17.74 -35.30
CA ILE A 366 0.56 16.67 -35.96
C ILE A 366 2.02 16.75 -35.51
N GLN A 367 2.60 15.61 -35.13
CA GLN A 367 4.01 15.51 -34.75
C GLN A 367 4.68 14.34 -35.45
N GLU A 368 5.97 14.47 -35.72
CA GLU A 368 6.78 13.32 -36.12
C GLU A 368 6.79 12.27 -34.99
N SER A 369 6.80 10.99 -35.39
CA SER A 369 6.87 9.88 -34.45
C SER A 369 8.33 9.55 -34.15
N LYS A 370 8.77 9.77 -32.92
CA LYS A 370 10.09 9.34 -32.46
C LYS A 370 10.08 7.92 -31.91
N GLU A 371 11.16 7.18 -32.18
CA GLU A 371 11.44 5.88 -31.58
C GLU A 371 12.35 6.05 -30.36
N GLY A 372 12.29 5.12 -29.43
CA GLY A 372 13.11 5.12 -28.23
C GLY A 372 12.38 4.70 -26.97
N THR A 373 13.10 4.76 -25.86
CA THR A 373 12.57 4.39 -24.55
C THR A 373 11.91 5.60 -23.90
N ILE A 374 10.67 5.42 -23.41
CA ILE A 374 9.92 6.48 -22.71
C ILE A 374 10.22 6.41 -21.21
N TYR A 375 10.76 7.51 -20.70
CA TYR A 375 11.01 7.75 -19.29
C TYR A 375 10.02 8.76 -18.73
N ARG A 376 9.44 8.44 -17.57
CA ARG A 376 8.62 9.38 -16.80
C ARG A 376 9.44 9.94 -15.66
N VAL A 377 9.74 11.23 -15.70
CA VAL A 377 10.56 11.94 -14.71
C VAL A 377 9.64 12.69 -13.75
N LEU A 378 9.52 12.23 -12.51
CA LEU A 378 8.79 12.91 -11.44
C LEU A 378 9.69 13.97 -10.80
N VAL A 379 9.25 15.23 -10.87
CA VAL A 379 9.89 16.37 -10.21
C VAL A 379 9.00 16.85 -9.08
N MET A 380 9.58 17.02 -7.88
CA MET A 380 8.92 17.69 -6.75
C MET A 380 9.86 18.74 -6.18
N LYS A 381 9.35 19.96 -5.93
CA LYS A 381 10.15 21.10 -5.40
C LYS A 381 11.45 21.31 -6.17
N TYR A 382 11.38 21.22 -7.50
CA TYR A 382 12.51 21.39 -8.42
C TYR A 382 13.65 20.37 -8.22
N LYS A 383 13.34 19.18 -7.72
CA LYS A 383 14.25 18.05 -7.63
C LYS A 383 13.64 16.84 -8.31
N VAL A 384 14.43 16.10 -9.08
CA VAL A 384 14.00 14.81 -9.62
C VAL A 384 13.87 13.83 -8.46
N ILE A 385 12.63 13.39 -8.21
CA ILE A 385 12.31 12.46 -7.13
C ILE A 385 12.39 11.03 -7.61
N SER A 386 11.91 10.73 -8.81
CA SER A 386 11.96 9.37 -9.35
C SER A 386 11.90 9.41 -10.86
N VAL A 387 12.57 8.46 -11.50
CA VAL A 387 12.49 8.24 -12.94
C VAL A 387 12.10 6.80 -13.18
N VAL A 388 11.04 6.60 -13.97
CA VAL A 388 10.60 5.25 -14.32
C VAL A 388 10.66 5.03 -15.82
N GLU A 389 11.34 3.96 -16.21
CA GLU A 389 11.33 3.37 -17.53
C GLU A 389 10.02 2.58 -17.70
N THR A 390 9.31 2.85 -18.79
CA THR A 390 8.01 2.20 -19.03
C THR A 390 8.15 1.08 -20.04
N GLN A 391 7.95 -0.15 -19.58
CA GLN A 391 8.08 -1.34 -20.41
C GLN A 391 6.71 -1.87 -20.83
N PRO A 392 6.52 -2.23 -22.10
CA PRO A 392 5.28 -2.86 -22.56
C PRO A 392 5.10 -4.25 -21.91
N PRO A 393 3.87 -4.77 -21.82
CA PRO A 393 3.64 -6.12 -21.34
C PRO A 393 4.24 -7.15 -22.30
N ILE A 394 5.14 -7.97 -21.78
CA ILE A 394 5.76 -9.11 -22.48
C ILE A 394 5.35 -10.39 -21.75
N ILE A 395 4.96 -11.41 -22.51
CA ILE A 395 4.78 -12.77 -22.02
C ILE A 395 5.95 -13.63 -22.48
N MET A 396 6.29 -14.65 -21.69
CA MET A 396 7.34 -15.61 -22.01
C MET A 396 6.73 -16.99 -22.22
N GLY A 397 7.06 -17.62 -23.34
CA GLY A 397 6.64 -18.95 -23.71
C GLY A 397 7.22 -20.01 -22.78
N ASN A 398 6.43 -21.06 -22.56
CA ASN A 398 6.82 -22.21 -21.75
C ASN A 398 6.65 -23.54 -22.51
N GLY A 399 6.39 -23.48 -23.82
CA GLY A 399 6.14 -24.64 -24.68
C GLY A 399 4.87 -25.42 -24.36
N LYS A 400 3.99 -24.92 -23.49
CA LYS A 400 2.80 -25.67 -23.02
C LYS A 400 1.52 -24.84 -23.02
N LEU A 401 1.57 -23.59 -22.55
CA LEU A 401 0.42 -22.72 -22.41
C LEU A 401 0.23 -21.90 -23.68
N THR A 402 -1.03 -21.65 -24.04
CA THR A 402 -1.35 -20.73 -25.13
C THR A 402 -1.05 -19.28 -24.76
N VAL A 403 -0.88 -18.41 -25.75
CA VAL A 403 -0.72 -16.96 -25.56
C VAL A 403 -1.84 -16.39 -24.66
N ALA A 404 -3.10 -16.79 -24.86
CA ALA A 404 -4.21 -16.37 -24.00
C ALA A 404 -4.02 -16.79 -22.53
N GLN A 405 -3.57 -18.02 -22.29
CA GLN A 405 -3.32 -18.53 -20.93
C GLN A 405 -2.13 -17.82 -20.27
N LEU A 406 -1.07 -17.54 -21.03
CA LEU A 406 0.09 -16.77 -20.56
C LEU A 406 -0.30 -15.33 -20.19
N ILE A 407 -1.10 -14.66 -21.02
CA ILE A 407 -1.65 -13.32 -20.73
C ILE A 407 -2.49 -13.34 -19.46
N LYS A 408 -3.38 -14.33 -19.30
CA LYS A 408 -4.23 -14.48 -18.09
C LYS A 408 -3.38 -14.72 -16.84
N LYS A 409 -2.37 -15.59 -16.92
CA LYS A 409 -1.45 -15.89 -15.82
C LYS A 409 -0.67 -14.65 -15.37
N LEU A 410 -0.09 -13.92 -16.33
CA LEU A 410 0.63 -12.67 -16.05
C LEU A 410 -0.31 -11.59 -15.49
N SER A 411 -1.51 -11.46 -16.06
CA SER A 411 -2.53 -10.53 -15.57
C SER A 411 -2.93 -10.82 -14.12
N ARG A 412 -3.19 -12.09 -13.77
CA ARG A 412 -3.53 -12.47 -12.39
C ARG A 412 -2.42 -12.07 -11.40
N ARG A 413 -1.15 -12.28 -11.77
CA ARG A 413 0.01 -11.87 -10.96
C ARG A 413 0.06 -10.34 -10.81
N LYS A 414 -0.08 -9.60 -11.90
CA LYS A 414 -0.06 -8.12 -11.89
C LYS A 414 -1.22 -7.56 -11.07
N GLN A 415 -2.42 -8.11 -11.21
CA GLN A 415 -3.59 -7.73 -10.43
C GLN A 415 -3.38 -7.97 -8.94
N SER A 416 -2.84 -9.12 -8.54
CA SER A 416 -2.55 -9.38 -7.12
C SER A 416 -1.54 -8.41 -6.50
N ALA A 417 -0.63 -7.86 -7.31
CA ALA A 417 0.38 -6.91 -6.86
C ALA A 417 -0.07 -5.43 -6.95
N SER A 418 -1.25 -5.15 -7.48
CA SER A 418 -1.72 -3.78 -7.78
C SER A 418 -3.16 -3.52 -7.34
N ASP A 419 -3.67 -4.31 -6.38
CA ASP A 419 -5.08 -4.25 -5.95
C ASP A 419 -6.07 -4.32 -7.12
N GLY A 420 -5.75 -5.12 -8.14
CA GLY A 420 -6.58 -5.36 -9.32
C GLY A 420 -6.40 -4.36 -10.47
N VAL A 421 -5.63 -3.29 -10.30
CA VAL A 421 -5.53 -2.17 -11.24
C VAL A 421 -4.74 -2.51 -12.51
N ASN A 422 -3.61 -3.20 -12.39
CA ASN A 422 -2.74 -3.53 -13.52
C ASN A 422 -3.14 -4.88 -14.13
N LYS A 423 -3.71 -4.85 -15.34
CA LYS A 423 -4.15 -6.03 -16.09
C LYS A 423 -3.83 -5.86 -17.56
N ILE A 424 -3.50 -6.94 -18.26
CA ILE A 424 -3.46 -6.94 -19.73
C ILE A 424 -4.90 -7.21 -20.23
N PRO A 425 -5.60 -6.25 -20.85
CA PRO A 425 -6.95 -6.47 -21.35
C PRO A 425 -6.89 -7.35 -22.60
N MET A 426 -7.71 -8.38 -22.71
CA MET A 426 -7.81 -9.23 -23.91
C MET A 426 -8.79 -8.65 -24.94
N ASP A 427 -8.52 -7.42 -25.40
CA ASP A 427 -9.36 -6.68 -26.35
C ASP A 427 -8.86 -6.84 -27.80
N SER A 428 -9.57 -6.19 -28.73
CA SER A 428 -9.20 -6.16 -30.16
C SER A 428 -7.81 -5.57 -30.43
N LYS A 429 -7.33 -4.63 -29.60
CA LYS A 429 -6.00 -4.04 -29.72
C LYS A 429 -4.90 -5.05 -29.39
N THR A 430 -5.10 -5.85 -28.35
CA THR A 430 -4.17 -6.92 -27.95
C THR A 430 -4.14 -8.01 -29.01
N LYS A 431 -5.33 -8.44 -29.45
CA LYS A 431 -5.47 -9.44 -30.51
C LYS A 431 -4.77 -8.99 -31.78
N ALA A 432 -5.01 -7.76 -32.24
CA ALA A 432 -4.37 -7.22 -33.44
C ALA A 432 -2.85 -7.13 -33.31
N PHE A 433 -2.32 -6.78 -32.14
CA PHE A 433 -0.87 -6.66 -31.94
C PHE A 433 -0.15 -8.02 -31.87
N VAL A 434 -0.81 -9.01 -31.27
CA VAL A 434 -0.35 -10.41 -31.27
C VAL A 434 -0.36 -10.97 -32.70
N LEU A 435 -1.45 -10.77 -33.45
CA LEU A 435 -1.57 -11.17 -34.86
C LEU A 435 -0.51 -10.54 -35.75
N LYS A 436 -0.18 -9.25 -35.53
CA LYS A 436 0.86 -8.56 -36.31
C LYS A 436 2.24 -9.19 -36.15
N GLN A 437 2.50 -9.92 -35.06
CA GLN A 437 3.75 -10.64 -34.81
C GLN A 437 3.68 -12.11 -35.25
N GLY A 438 2.65 -12.53 -35.99
CA GLY A 438 2.51 -13.89 -36.50
C GLY A 438 1.84 -14.88 -35.54
N TYR A 439 1.40 -14.41 -34.36
CA TYR A 439 0.78 -15.27 -33.34
C TYR A 439 -0.73 -15.09 -33.24
N SER A 440 -1.42 -16.09 -32.72
CA SER A 440 -2.82 -16.02 -32.30
C SER A 440 -2.93 -16.18 -30.78
N PHE A 441 -4.14 -16.07 -30.24
CA PHE A 441 -4.36 -16.34 -28.80
C PHE A 441 -4.27 -17.84 -28.47
N GLU A 442 -4.43 -18.68 -29.49
CA GLU A 442 -4.40 -20.13 -29.46
C GLU A 442 -2.97 -20.67 -29.67
N SER A 443 -2.07 -19.87 -30.23
CA SER A 443 -0.66 -20.22 -30.43
C SER A 443 0.03 -20.57 -29.11
N ILE A 444 0.93 -21.55 -29.15
CA ILE A 444 1.83 -21.91 -28.05
C ILE A 444 3.21 -21.34 -28.40
N LEU A 445 3.75 -20.49 -27.52
CA LEU A 445 5.10 -19.94 -27.66
C LEU A 445 6.14 -20.95 -27.19
N GLU A 446 7.26 -21.01 -27.90
CA GLU A 446 8.38 -21.87 -27.52
C GLU A 446 8.94 -21.48 -26.15
N LYS A 447 9.58 -22.44 -25.48
CA LYS A 447 10.10 -22.18 -24.13
C LYS A 447 11.21 -21.13 -24.20
N GLY A 448 11.00 -20.01 -23.51
CA GLY A 448 11.96 -18.89 -23.46
C GLY A 448 11.70 -17.81 -24.51
N GLU A 449 10.79 -18.03 -25.45
CA GLU A 449 10.42 -17.03 -26.45
C GLU A 449 9.60 -15.89 -25.81
N GLU A 450 9.95 -14.64 -26.10
CA GLU A 450 9.25 -13.47 -25.61
C GLU A 450 8.29 -12.91 -26.66
N LEU A 451 7.05 -12.62 -26.25
CA LEU A 451 6.06 -11.95 -27.08
C LEU A 451 5.53 -10.69 -26.40
N GLN A 452 5.73 -9.53 -27.03
CA GLN A 452 5.11 -8.29 -26.61
C GLN A 452 3.62 -8.31 -26.99
N VAL A 453 2.72 -8.13 -26.03
CA VAL A 453 1.27 -8.26 -26.29
C VAL A 453 0.55 -6.92 -26.49
N ARG A 454 1.25 -5.80 -26.25
CA ARG A 454 0.75 -4.44 -26.52
C ARG A 454 1.87 -3.54 -26.99
N LYS A 455 1.59 -2.70 -27.99
CA LYS A 455 2.48 -1.61 -28.40
C LYS A 455 2.65 -0.54 -27.32
N LYS A 456 1.56 0.14 -26.94
CA LYS A 456 1.59 1.22 -25.95
C LYS A 456 1.75 0.63 -24.55
N SER A 457 2.71 1.15 -23.81
CA SER A 457 3.01 0.78 -22.43
C SER A 457 2.27 1.71 -21.46
N SER A 458 1.15 1.26 -20.92
CA SER A 458 0.47 1.92 -19.79
C SER A 458 0.40 0.97 -18.60
N TYR A 459 0.53 1.51 -17.39
CA TYR A 459 0.39 0.73 -16.16
C TYR A 459 -0.94 -0.04 -16.10
N TYR A 460 -2.03 0.60 -16.50
CA TYR A 460 -3.38 0.01 -16.48
C TYR A 460 -3.57 -1.09 -17.51
N THR A 461 -2.74 -1.14 -18.55
CA THR A 461 -2.85 -2.12 -19.64
C THR A 461 -1.74 -3.18 -19.60
N GLY A 462 -1.18 -3.46 -18.43
CA GLY A 462 -0.19 -4.51 -18.26
C GLY A 462 1.27 -4.04 -18.25
N GLY A 463 1.53 -2.76 -18.50
CA GLY A 463 2.89 -2.21 -18.52
C GLY A 463 3.59 -2.37 -17.17
N THR A 464 4.92 -2.38 -17.21
CA THR A 464 5.78 -2.41 -16.02
C THR A 464 6.49 -1.06 -15.89
N MET A 465 6.50 -0.51 -14.67
CA MET A 465 7.24 0.71 -14.34
C MET A 465 8.51 0.31 -13.60
N LYS A 466 9.67 0.49 -14.23
CA LYS A 466 10.97 0.13 -13.65
C LYS A 466 11.67 1.40 -13.19
N ASP A 467 11.98 1.49 -11.90
CA ASP A 467 12.72 2.62 -11.35
C ASP A 467 14.17 2.60 -11.86
N VAL A 468 14.58 3.68 -12.53
CA VAL A 468 15.91 3.89 -13.10
C VAL A 468 16.52 5.20 -12.60
N SER A 469 16.03 5.74 -11.48
CA SER A 469 16.42 7.05 -10.96
C SER A 469 17.93 7.21 -10.75
N SER A 470 18.59 6.13 -10.30
CA SER A 470 20.02 6.11 -10.00
C SER A 470 20.90 6.12 -11.26
N THR A 471 20.43 5.52 -12.36
CA THR A 471 21.17 5.43 -13.62
C THR A 471 20.73 6.46 -14.66
N PHE A 472 19.66 7.21 -14.40
CA PHE A 472 19.14 8.19 -15.35
C PHE A 472 20.10 9.39 -15.53
N PRO A 473 20.44 9.78 -16.77
CA PRO A 473 21.42 10.82 -17.08
C PRO A 473 21.14 12.18 -16.42
N GLU A 474 22.19 12.82 -15.93
CA GLU A 474 22.08 14.07 -15.17
C GLU A 474 21.71 15.27 -16.06
N ASN A 475 22.12 15.28 -17.33
CA ASN A 475 21.72 16.31 -18.31
C ASN A 475 20.18 16.32 -18.49
N LEU A 476 19.55 15.14 -18.63
CA LEU A 476 18.09 15.01 -18.74
C LEU A 476 17.36 15.39 -17.44
N LYS A 477 17.93 15.08 -16.26
CA LYS A 477 17.39 15.55 -14.97
C LYS A 477 17.39 17.07 -14.90
N LYS A 478 18.47 17.72 -15.35
CA LYS A 478 18.56 19.20 -15.39
C LYS A 478 17.53 19.81 -16.33
N ILE A 479 17.26 19.19 -17.48
CA ILE A 479 16.18 19.62 -18.39
C ILE A 479 14.82 19.54 -17.69
N ALA A 480 14.53 18.42 -17.02
CA ALA A 480 13.28 18.26 -16.28
C ALA A 480 13.09 19.31 -15.18
N ILE A 481 14.17 19.61 -14.44
CA ILE A 481 14.17 20.67 -13.41
C ILE A 481 14.00 22.05 -14.04
N LYS A 482 14.64 22.33 -15.18
CA LYS A 482 14.54 23.60 -15.91
C LYS A 482 13.09 23.89 -16.31
N ILE A 483 12.41 22.89 -16.88
CA ILE A 483 10.99 22.98 -17.27
C ILE A 483 10.11 23.21 -16.02
N ALA A 484 10.33 22.43 -14.95
CA ALA A 484 9.56 22.57 -13.71
C ALA A 484 9.68 23.97 -13.10
N LYS A 485 10.91 24.53 -13.07
CA LYS A 485 11.17 25.88 -12.57
C LYS A 485 10.50 26.96 -13.42
N TYR A 486 10.55 26.83 -14.75
CA TYR A 486 9.91 27.79 -15.65
C TYR A 486 8.39 27.82 -15.46
N LEU A 487 7.76 26.64 -15.37
CA LEU A 487 6.32 26.51 -15.10
C LEU A 487 5.95 26.87 -13.66
N ASN A 488 6.92 27.01 -12.74
CA ASN A 488 6.69 27.20 -11.31
C ASN A 488 5.73 26.13 -10.73
N ILE A 489 5.79 24.90 -11.24
CA ILE A 489 4.94 23.78 -10.80
C ILE A 489 5.72 22.94 -9.78
N SER A 490 5.17 22.83 -8.58
CA SER A 490 5.84 22.16 -7.46
C SER A 490 5.84 20.64 -7.57
N VAL A 491 4.90 20.04 -8.31
CA VAL A 491 4.79 18.59 -8.54
C VAL A 491 4.43 18.35 -9.99
N MET A 492 5.30 17.71 -10.76
CA MET A 492 5.10 17.48 -12.19
C MET A 492 5.73 16.16 -12.61
N SER A 493 5.13 15.47 -13.58
CA SER A 493 5.84 14.44 -14.35
C SER A 493 6.09 14.89 -15.77
N LEU A 494 7.27 14.60 -16.29
CA LEU A 494 7.62 14.78 -17.70
C LEU A 494 7.79 13.42 -18.38
N GLU A 495 7.25 13.28 -19.57
CA GLU A 495 7.56 12.15 -20.45
C GLU A 495 8.66 12.57 -21.43
N ILE A 496 9.78 11.84 -21.39
CA ILE A 496 10.93 12.05 -22.26
C ILE A 496 11.18 10.76 -23.01
N ILE A 497 11.23 10.84 -24.35
CA ILE A 497 11.70 9.73 -25.16
C ILE A 497 13.18 9.91 -25.47
N VAL A 498 13.94 8.84 -25.29
CA VAL A 498 15.38 8.81 -25.53
C VAL A 498 15.66 7.62 -26.45
N PRO A 499 16.10 7.84 -27.71
CA PRO A 499 16.42 6.77 -28.65
C PRO A 499 17.47 5.81 -28.09
N ASP A 500 18.56 6.38 -27.55
CA ASP A 500 19.62 5.63 -26.88
C ASP A 500 20.04 6.33 -25.59
N ILE A 501 19.85 5.65 -24.45
CA ILE A 501 20.21 6.19 -23.14
C ILE A 501 21.73 6.33 -22.95
N ALA A 502 22.53 5.60 -23.73
CA ALA A 502 23.98 5.74 -23.74
C ALA A 502 24.43 7.03 -24.44
N ASN A 503 23.59 7.60 -25.32
CA ASN A 503 23.78 8.91 -25.94
C ASN A 503 22.63 9.86 -25.58
N PRO A 504 22.59 10.39 -24.34
CA PRO A 504 21.46 11.16 -23.84
C PRO A 504 21.35 12.59 -24.40
N GLU A 505 22.20 12.96 -25.37
CA GLU A 505 22.12 14.24 -26.08
C GLU A 505 20.96 14.25 -27.09
N GLU A 506 20.62 13.08 -27.64
CA GLU A 506 19.41 12.92 -28.45
C GLU A 506 18.23 12.53 -27.53
N TYR A 507 17.31 13.47 -27.33
CA TYR A 507 16.11 13.27 -26.53
C TYR A 507 14.99 14.16 -27.05
N PHE A 508 13.74 13.78 -26.73
CA PHE A 508 12.59 14.61 -27.06
C PHE A 508 11.59 14.61 -25.89
N VAL A 509 11.23 15.80 -25.40
CA VAL A 509 10.16 15.96 -24.40
C VAL A 509 8.81 15.80 -25.10
N LEU A 510 8.00 14.87 -24.63
CA LEU A 510 6.73 14.50 -25.26
C LEU A 510 5.53 15.22 -24.64
N GLU A 511 5.49 15.28 -23.30
CA GLU A 511 4.40 15.89 -22.54
C GLU A 511 4.82 16.17 -21.09
N ALA A 512 4.10 17.08 -20.45
CA ALA A 512 4.12 17.32 -19.02
C ALA A 512 2.75 17.02 -18.40
N SER A 513 2.74 16.69 -17.12
CA SER A 513 1.51 16.58 -16.33
C SER A 513 1.74 17.20 -14.95
N GLU A 514 0.89 18.15 -14.60
CA GLU A 514 0.79 18.81 -13.29
C GLU A 514 0.06 17.93 -12.25
N LYS A 515 -0.54 16.83 -12.70
CA LYS A 515 -1.24 15.83 -11.87
C LYS A 515 -0.64 14.44 -12.11
N PRO A 516 0.65 14.23 -11.79
CA PRO A 516 1.31 12.95 -12.00
C PRO A 516 0.66 11.83 -11.19
N ASN A 517 0.46 10.67 -11.81
CA ASN A 517 0.02 9.50 -11.06
C ASN A 517 1.16 8.94 -10.19
N LEU A 518 1.17 9.31 -8.91
CA LEU A 518 2.21 8.91 -7.96
C LEU A 518 2.32 7.39 -7.78
N GLN A 519 1.29 6.61 -8.13
CA GLN A 519 1.32 5.15 -8.08
C GLN A 519 2.37 4.55 -9.04
N TYR A 520 2.85 5.29 -10.03
CA TYR A 520 3.90 4.81 -10.93
C TYR A 520 5.29 4.72 -10.24
N TYR A 521 5.48 5.40 -9.11
CA TYR A 521 6.81 5.70 -8.55
C TYR A 521 7.06 5.05 -7.17
N THR A 522 6.70 3.78 -7.00
CA THR A 522 6.62 3.12 -5.69
C THR A 522 7.95 2.94 -4.94
N GLY A 523 9.11 3.17 -5.56
CA GLY A 523 10.43 2.96 -4.95
C GLY A 523 10.93 4.06 -4.00
N GLN A 524 10.38 5.27 -4.05
CA GLN A 524 11.04 6.48 -3.52
C GLN A 524 10.32 7.19 -2.35
N ASN A 525 9.43 6.51 -1.62
CA ASN A 525 8.55 7.12 -0.61
C ASN A 525 7.83 8.38 -1.15
N VAL A 526 7.36 8.32 -2.39
CA VAL A 526 6.84 9.48 -3.13
C VAL A 526 5.62 10.12 -2.46
N TYR A 527 4.75 9.33 -1.84
CA TYR A 527 3.60 9.85 -1.09
C TYR A 527 4.06 10.68 0.12
N LYS A 528 5.09 10.20 0.85
CA LYS A 528 5.67 10.94 1.98
C LYS A 528 6.26 12.26 1.50
N LYS A 529 7.07 12.24 0.44
CA LYS A 529 7.66 13.44 -0.16
C LYS A 529 6.60 14.43 -0.66
N PHE A 530 5.49 13.94 -1.21
CA PHE A 530 4.37 14.77 -1.61
C PHE A 530 3.68 15.43 -0.41
N ILE A 531 3.40 14.69 0.65
CA ILE A 531 2.79 15.25 1.86
C ILE A 531 3.73 16.26 2.55
N ASP A 532 5.02 15.93 2.68
CA ASP A 532 6.07 16.81 3.24
C ASP A 532 6.32 18.08 2.39
N LEU A 533 5.81 18.13 1.16
CA LEU A 533 5.85 19.33 0.31
C LEU A 533 4.67 20.27 0.60
N LEU A 534 3.54 19.68 1.00
CA LEU A 534 2.32 20.43 1.27
C LEU A 534 2.38 21.10 2.65
N PHE A 535 2.84 20.36 3.66
CA PHE A 535 3.04 20.77 5.06
C PHE A 535 4.50 20.60 5.44
#